data_AF-A0A4R9ER28-F1
#
_entry.id   AF-A0A4R9ER28-F1
#
_cell.length_a   1.000
_cell.length_b   1.000
_cell.length_c   1.000
_cell.angle_alpha   90.00
_cell.angle_beta   90.00
_cell.angle_gamma   90.00
#
_symmetry.space_group_name_H-M   'P 1'
#
loop_
_entity.id
_entity.type
_entity.pdbx_description
1 polymer ?
#
loop_
_entity_poly.entity_id
_entity_poly.type
_entity_poly.pdbx_seq_one_letter_code
_entity_poly.pdbx_strand_id
1 'polypeptide(L)'
;MRLTKYFALTAAHCLGDDRKARLRPVVVRLPGGRRLAGEVKDCDPLTDMALVKIIFGKGEKVPLPGINFDTARRGEPWRAAHRPPGNGVELRGTVSDVSVIYQSTHDDQAVSCHLLRQDGSCDNVKKFVGSPVDREELDPDRPSVVLGLIVARPAATEAPQDTLFAGVIDEAVRRFDSFRFRPEPARPLSESERIYTVLQDPQAEAAARKDHTVREGLKKAGVSSYVNLRWNHRP
;
A
#
# COMPACT_ATOMS: atom_id res chain seq x y z
N MET A 1 -0.54 -3.59 -0.21
CA MET A 1 -1.47 -2.83 0.66
C MET A 1 -2.80 -2.59 -0.08
N ARG A 2 -3.88 -2.12 0.56
CA ARG A 2 -5.15 -1.78 -0.13
C ARG A 2 -5.74 -0.49 0.42
N LEU A 3 -6.29 0.34 -0.46
CA LEU A 3 -6.92 1.63 -0.15
C LEU A 3 -8.43 1.49 -0.01
N THR A 4 -9.06 0.78 -0.95
CA THR A 4 -10.52 0.59 -1.01
C THR A 4 -10.85 -0.86 -1.36
N LYS A 5 -12.14 -1.25 -1.37
CA LYS A 5 -12.59 -2.57 -1.85
C LYS A 5 -12.01 -2.98 -3.21
N TYR A 6 -11.83 -2.04 -4.12
CA TYR A 6 -11.43 -2.34 -5.49
C TYR A 6 -10.01 -1.90 -5.82
N PHE A 7 -9.27 -1.31 -4.88
CA PHE A 7 -7.95 -0.75 -5.18
C PHE A 7 -6.88 -1.13 -4.16
N ALA A 8 -5.78 -1.65 -4.67
CA ALA A 8 -4.56 -1.97 -3.97
C ALA A 8 -3.48 -0.92 -4.24
N LEU A 9 -2.67 -0.62 -3.23
CA LEU A 9 -1.43 0.12 -3.37
C LEU A 9 -0.24 -0.81 -3.20
N THR A 10 0.79 -0.55 -3.99
CA THR A 10 2.08 -1.24 -3.96
C THR A 10 3.19 -0.26 -4.35
N ALA A 11 4.45 -0.62 -4.12
CA ALA A 11 5.56 0.18 -4.59
C ALA A 11 5.68 0.05 -6.13
N ALA A 12 5.95 1.15 -6.83
CA ALA A 12 5.91 1.20 -8.29
C ALA A 12 7.01 0.35 -8.92
N HIS A 13 8.22 0.37 -8.38
CA HIS A 13 9.32 -0.46 -8.87
C HIS A 13 9.07 -1.97 -8.72
N CYS A 14 8.16 -2.42 -7.82
CA CYS A 14 7.76 -3.83 -7.75
C CYS A 14 7.04 -4.32 -9.02
N LEU A 15 6.53 -3.39 -9.84
CA LEU A 15 5.88 -3.68 -11.12
C LEU A 15 6.87 -3.74 -12.30
N GLY A 16 8.16 -3.59 -12.03
CA GLY A 16 9.23 -3.55 -13.01
C GLY A 16 9.64 -2.13 -13.40
N ASP A 17 10.79 -2.02 -14.07
CA ASP A 17 11.42 -0.72 -14.38
C ASP A 17 10.90 -0.07 -15.67
N ASP A 18 10.29 -0.85 -16.57
CA ASP A 18 9.72 -0.35 -17.82
C ASP A 18 8.28 0.16 -17.61
N ARG A 19 8.01 1.40 -18.02
CA ARG A 19 6.68 2.01 -18.03
C ARG A 19 5.64 1.15 -18.75
N LYS A 20 6.01 0.45 -19.83
CA LYS A 20 5.12 -0.49 -20.54
C LYS A 20 4.90 -1.78 -19.76
N ALA A 21 5.87 -2.24 -18.97
CA ALA A 21 5.70 -3.38 -18.08
C ALA A 21 4.78 -3.04 -16.90
N ARG A 22 4.85 -1.80 -16.39
CA ARG A 22 4.01 -1.32 -15.29
C ARG A 22 2.52 -1.28 -15.63
N LEU A 23 2.13 -1.15 -16.89
CA LEU A 23 0.71 -1.13 -17.30
C LEU A 23 0.13 -2.51 -17.62
N ARG A 24 0.91 -3.59 -17.43
CA ARG A 24 0.42 -4.95 -17.69
C ARG A 24 -0.58 -5.38 -16.62
N PRO A 25 -1.52 -6.27 -16.96
CA PRO A 25 -2.30 -6.97 -15.95
C PRO A 25 -1.39 -7.67 -14.94
N VAL A 26 -1.71 -7.54 -13.67
CA VAL A 26 -0.97 -8.14 -12.56
C VAL A 26 -1.79 -9.23 -11.90
N VAL A 27 -1.13 -10.19 -11.26
CA VAL A 27 -1.80 -11.16 -10.40
C VAL A 27 -1.72 -10.68 -8.96
N VAL A 28 -2.88 -10.48 -8.34
CA VAL A 28 -3.02 -10.11 -6.94
C VAL A 28 -3.22 -11.38 -6.11
N ARG A 29 -2.27 -11.71 -5.24
CA ARG A 29 -2.41 -12.88 -4.34
C ARG A 29 -2.98 -12.43 -2.99
N LEU A 30 -4.11 -13.00 -2.59
CA LEU A 30 -4.76 -12.81 -1.29
C LEU A 30 -4.25 -13.82 -0.24
N PRO A 31 -4.55 -13.60 1.06
CA PRO A 31 -4.38 -14.63 2.08
C PRO A 31 -5.09 -15.92 1.73
N GLY A 32 -4.53 -17.05 2.16
CA GLY A 32 -5.01 -18.38 1.74
C GLY A 32 -4.60 -18.76 0.31
N GLY A 33 -3.78 -17.94 -0.36
CA GLY A 33 -3.19 -18.29 -1.67
C GLY A 33 -4.08 -18.03 -2.87
N ARG A 34 -5.31 -17.53 -2.66
CA ARG A 34 -6.24 -17.13 -3.73
C ARG A 34 -5.60 -16.06 -4.62
N ARG A 35 -5.82 -16.17 -5.93
CA ARG A 35 -5.30 -15.25 -6.94
C ARG A 35 -6.46 -14.49 -7.59
N LEU A 36 -6.34 -13.18 -7.63
CA LEU A 36 -7.24 -12.28 -8.35
C LEU A 36 -6.47 -11.60 -9.48
N ALA A 37 -7.20 -11.18 -10.52
CA ALA A 37 -6.63 -10.31 -11.53
C ALA A 37 -6.56 -8.88 -11.00
N GLY A 38 -5.53 -8.15 -11.40
CA GLY A 38 -5.39 -6.73 -11.16
C GLY A 38 -4.97 -6.00 -12.43
N GLU A 39 -5.28 -4.71 -12.48
CA GLU A 39 -4.91 -3.80 -13.55
C GLU A 39 -4.25 -2.58 -12.92
N VAL A 40 -3.05 -2.24 -13.38
CA VAL A 40 -2.34 -1.06 -12.91
C VAL A 40 -2.99 0.15 -13.56
N LYS A 41 -3.62 1.00 -12.75
CA LYS A 41 -4.34 2.19 -13.22
C LYS A 41 -3.43 3.40 -13.28
N ASP A 42 -2.53 3.52 -12.32
CA ASP A 42 -1.63 4.65 -12.23
C ASP A 42 -0.33 4.27 -11.51
N CYS A 43 0.73 5.03 -11.78
CA CYS A 43 2.05 4.90 -11.18
C CYS A 43 2.63 6.30 -11.01
N ASP A 44 2.95 6.68 -9.78
CA ASP A 44 3.64 7.94 -9.50
C ASP A 44 5.11 7.64 -9.14
N PRO A 45 6.07 7.99 -10.02
CA PRO A 45 7.48 7.70 -9.78
C PRO A 45 8.07 8.52 -8.63
N LEU A 46 7.49 9.70 -8.33
CA LEU A 46 7.97 10.58 -7.27
C LEU A 46 7.70 10.02 -5.89
N THR A 47 6.56 9.35 -5.68
CA THR A 47 6.25 8.62 -4.45
C THR A 47 6.72 7.17 -4.44
N ASP A 48 7.19 6.66 -5.59
CA ASP A 48 7.40 5.22 -5.80
C ASP A 48 6.13 4.39 -5.47
N MET A 49 4.94 4.93 -5.71
CA MET A 49 3.67 4.23 -5.48
C MET A 49 2.96 3.92 -6.79
N ALA A 50 2.26 2.79 -6.79
CA ALA A 50 1.42 2.36 -7.90
C ALA A 50 0.05 1.89 -7.42
N LEU A 51 -0.96 2.25 -8.21
CA LEU A 51 -2.34 1.92 -7.96
C LEU A 51 -2.81 0.77 -8.82
N VAL A 52 -3.28 -0.28 -8.17
CA VAL A 52 -3.77 -1.51 -8.81
C VAL A 52 -5.26 -1.67 -8.54
N LYS A 53 -6.07 -1.62 -9.60
CA LYS A 53 -7.47 -2.01 -9.55
C LYS A 53 -7.57 -3.54 -9.45
N ILE A 54 -8.26 -4.03 -8.42
CA ILE A 54 -8.58 -5.44 -8.22
C ILE A 54 -9.83 -5.78 -9.01
N ILE A 55 -9.76 -6.85 -9.80
CA ILE A 55 -10.83 -7.31 -10.67
C ILE A 55 -11.47 -8.56 -10.06
N PHE A 56 -12.74 -8.44 -9.72
CA PHE A 56 -13.57 -9.54 -9.25
C PHE A 56 -14.36 -10.13 -10.41
N GLY A 57 -14.52 -11.45 -10.42
CA GLY A 57 -15.46 -12.14 -11.28
C GLY A 57 -16.90 -11.71 -11.01
N LYS A 58 -17.76 -11.83 -12.02
CA LYS A 58 -19.20 -11.54 -11.89
C LYS A 58 -19.80 -12.39 -10.77
N GLY A 59 -20.45 -11.76 -9.80
CA GLY A 59 -21.08 -12.43 -8.65
C GLY A 59 -20.12 -12.86 -7.54
N GLU A 60 -18.81 -12.62 -7.69
CA GLU A 60 -17.81 -13.00 -6.71
C GLU A 60 -17.90 -12.09 -5.47
N LYS A 61 -18.40 -12.65 -4.36
CA LYS A 61 -18.34 -12.01 -3.04
C LYS A 61 -17.03 -12.41 -2.37
N VAL A 62 -16.03 -11.53 -2.41
CA VAL A 62 -14.82 -11.68 -1.60
C VAL A 62 -15.04 -10.89 -0.31
N PRO A 63 -15.14 -11.55 0.87
CA PRO A 63 -15.13 -10.85 2.13
C PRO A 63 -13.77 -10.18 2.26
N LEU A 64 -13.80 -8.86 2.27
CA LEU A 64 -12.64 -8.02 2.11
C LEU A 64 -12.63 -7.07 3.30
N PRO A 65 -11.66 -7.17 4.23
CA PRO A 65 -11.69 -6.36 5.44
C PRO A 65 -11.63 -4.87 5.09
N GLY A 66 -12.23 -4.04 5.95
CA GLY A 66 -11.97 -2.60 5.95
C GLY A 66 -10.50 -2.37 6.28
N ILE A 67 -9.92 -1.30 5.75
CA ILE A 67 -8.56 -0.88 6.09
C ILE A 67 -8.68 0.54 6.57
N ASN A 68 -8.16 0.76 7.77
CA ASN A 68 -8.14 2.07 8.39
C ASN A 68 -6.76 2.67 8.15
N PHE A 69 -6.73 3.97 7.88
CA PHE A 69 -5.50 4.74 7.76
C PHE A 69 -5.49 5.80 8.84
N ASP A 70 -4.30 6.10 9.34
CA ASP A 70 -4.05 7.19 10.28
C ASP A 70 -2.68 7.80 9.98
N THR A 71 -2.45 8.99 10.49
CA THR A 71 -1.16 9.67 10.38
C THR A 71 -0.18 9.12 11.40
N ALA A 72 1.02 8.73 10.95
CA ALA A 72 2.08 8.26 11.82
C ALA A 72 2.55 9.34 12.81
N ARG A 73 3.00 8.92 13.99
CA ARG A 73 3.58 9.79 15.02
C ARG A 73 5.02 9.39 15.30
N ARG A 74 5.89 10.37 15.57
CA ARG A 74 7.28 10.07 15.97
C ARG A 74 7.28 9.22 17.24
N GLY A 75 8.09 8.16 17.25
CA GLY A 75 8.19 7.19 18.34
C GLY A 75 7.13 6.10 18.32
N GLU A 76 6.15 6.16 17.40
CA GLU A 76 5.08 5.17 17.32
C GLU A 76 5.63 3.80 16.88
N PRO A 77 5.24 2.70 17.56
CA PRO A 77 5.66 1.37 17.18
C PRO A 77 4.92 0.90 15.93
N TRP A 78 5.64 0.22 15.04
CA TRP A 78 5.11 -0.29 13.78
C TRP A 78 5.56 -1.73 13.52
N ARG A 79 4.81 -2.41 12.66
CA ARG A 79 5.17 -3.73 12.12
C ARG A 79 4.91 -3.82 10.62
N ALA A 80 5.67 -4.65 9.92
CA ALA A 80 5.45 -4.96 8.51
C ALA A 80 5.78 -6.42 8.21
N ALA A 81 4.89 -7.12 7.52
CA ALA A 81 5.10 -8.53 7.18
C ALA A 81 5.71 -8.75 5.79
N HIS A 82 6.55 -9.78 5.65
CA HIS A 82 7.08 -10.24 4.35
C HIS A 82 5.96 -10.79 3.45
N ARG A 83 6.04 -10.59 2.12
CA ARG A 83 4.99 -11.03 1.18
C ARG A 83 5.54 -11.72 -0.07
N PRO A 84 5.21 -13.02 -0.33
CA PRO A 84 4.29 -13.88 0.42
C PRO A 84 4.92 -14.44 1.72
N PRO A 85 4.11 -14.80 2.74
CA PRO A 85 4.63 -15.32 4.01
C PRO A 85 5.16 -16.74 3.80
N GLY A 86 6.46 -16.89 3.56
CA GLY A 86 7.10 -18.20 3.55
C GLY A 86 7.45 -18.70 4.95
N ASN A 87 7.54 -17.78 5.94
CA ASN A 87 8.28 -18.07 7.17
C ASN A 87 7.87 -17.22 8.39
N GLY A 88 6.77 -16.46 8.33
CA GLY A 88 6.30 -15.67 9.48
C GLY A 88 7.21 -14.50 9.89
N VAL A 89 8.17 -14.12 9.04
CA VAL A 89 9.10 -13.02 9.30
C VAL A 89 8.36 -11.68 9.21
N GLU A 90 8.43 -10.92 10.29
CA GLU A 90 7.88 -9.58 10.42
C GLU A 90 9.01 -8.62 10.81
N LEU A 91 9.04 -7.46 10.17
CA LEU A 91 9.79 -6.32 10.65
C LEU A 91 8.97 -5.61 11.71
N ARG A 92 9.69 -5.07 12.69
CA ARG A 92 9.13 -4.20 13.72
C ARG A 92 10.08 -3.04 13.94
N GLY A 93 9.59 -1.99 14.57
CA GLY A 93 10.41 -0.85 14.87
C GLY A 93 9.62 0.35 15.36
N THR A 94 10.25 1.52 15.26
CA THR A 94 9.68 2.80 15.66
C THR A 94 9.72 3.80 14.51
N VAL A 95 8.73 4.69 14.44
CA VAL A 95 8.73 5.81 13.48
C VAL A 95 9.74 6.85 13.96
N SER A 96 10.84 7.01 13.23
CA SER A 96 11.89 7.99 13.55
C SER A 96 11.46 9.40 13.18
N ASP A 97 10.84 9.54 12.01
CA ASP A 97 10.32 10.81 11.52
C ASP A 97 9.07 10.59 10.68
N VAL A 98 8.16 11.56 10.72
CA VAL A 98 6.83 11.49 10.11
C VAL A 98 6.79 12.22 8.77
N SER A 99 7.74 13.09 8.46
CA SER A 99 7.72 13.86 7.21
C SER A 99 9.12 14.27 6.78
N VAL A 100 9.82 13.35 6.11
CA VAL A 100 11.09 13.66 5.43
C VAL A 100 10.89 13.71 3.93
N ILE A 101 11.65 14.57 3.26
CA ILE A 101 11.61 14.68 1.80
C ILE A 101 12.12 13.35 1.22
N TYR A 102 11.25 12.67 0.47
CA TYR A 102 11.55 11.43 -0.21
C TYR A 102 12.25 11.71 -1.55
N GLN A 103 11.62 12.53 -2.38
CA GLN A 103 12.12 13.00 -3.67
C GLN A 103 11.58 14.40 -3.94
N SER A 104 12.30 15.18 -4.74
CA SER A 104 11.87 16.48 -5.25
C SER A 104 12.19 16.63 -6.74
N THR A 105 11.37 17.39 -7.45
CA THR A 105 11.67 17.82 -8.83
C THR A 105 12.37 19.17 -8.86
N HIS A 106 12.89 19.55 -10.03
CA HIS A 106 13.45 20.89 -10.26
C HIS A 106 12.42 22.01 -10.14
N ASP A 107 11.12 21.69 -10.26
CA ASP A 107 10.01 22.64 -10.12
C ASP A 107 9.46 22.70 -8.68
N ASP A 108 10.30 22.39 -7.68
CA ASP A 108 9.98 22.39 -6.24
C ASP A 108 8.82 21.46 -5.81
N GLN A 109 8.41 20.49 -6.65
CA GLN A 109 7.49 19.46 -6.18
C GLN A 109 8.23 18.47 -5.31
N ALA A 110 8.01 18.55 -4.00
CA ALA A 110 8.48 17.56 -3.03
C ALA A 110 7.40 16.53 -2.72
N VAL A 111 7.84 15.31 -2.41
CA VAL A 111 7.02 14.24 -1.84
C VAL A 111 7.58 13.87 -0.49
N SER A 112 6.68 13.68 0.49
CA SER A 112 7.05 13.32 1.86
C SER A 112 6.95 11.82 2.08
N CYS A 113 7.76 11.29 3.01
CA CYS A 113 7.65 9.93 3.51
C CYS A 113 7.91 9.86 5.02
N HIS A 114 7.54 8.74 5.62
CA HIS A 114 7.94 8.39 6.99
C HIS A 114 9.30 7.72 6.98
N LEU A 115 10.16 8.10 7.91
CA LEU A 115 11.42 7.44 8.20
C LEU A 115 11.20 6.45 9.35
N LEU A 116 11.50 5.18 9.11
CA LEU A 116 11.30 4.10 10.07
C LEU A 116 12.66 3.58 10.53
N ARG A 117 12.84 3.45 11.85
CA ARG A 117 13.92 2.68 12.43
C ARG A 117 13.43 1.26 12.64
N GLN A 118 14.17 0.29 12.14
CA GLN A 118 13.91 -1.12 12.35
C GLN A 118 14.55 -1.59 13.66
N ASP A 119 13.87 -2.46 14.40
CA ASP A 119 14.46 -3.18 15.51
C ASP A 119 15.24 -4.41 15.00
N GLY A 120 16.47 -4.57 15.51
CA GLY A 120 17.35 -5.69 15.15
C GLY A 120 17.88 -5.64 13.71
N SER A 121 18.60 -6.69 13.30
CA SER A 121 19.13 -6.83 11.94
C SER A 121 18.19 -7.66 11.05
N CYS A 122 17.86 -7.16 9.87
CA CYS A 122 17.19 -7.96 8.84
C CYS A 122 18.07 -8.02 7.58
N ASP A 123 18.49 -9.22 7.21
CA ASP A 123 19.43 -9.45 6.11
C ASP A 123 18.88 -9.05 4.73
N ASN A 124 17.56 -8.88 4.59
CA ASN A 124 16.97 -8.55 3.31
C ASN A 124 15.65 -7.77 3.43
N VAL A 125 15.76 -6.50 3.78
CA VAL A 125 14.61 -5.60 3.87
C VAL A 125 13.93 -5.35 2.51
N LYS A 126 14.63 -5.56 1.40
CA LYS A 126 14.05 -5.42 0.04
C LYS A 126 12.82 -6.31 -0.15
N LYS A 127 12.71 -7.41 0.58
CA LYS A 127 11.57 -8.31 0.50
C LYS A 127 10.28 -7.80 1.17
N PHE A 128 10.37 -6.68 1.89
CA PHE A 128 9.23 -6.03 2.56
C PHE A 128 8.71 -4.84 1.76
N VAL A 129 9.33 -4.51 0.63
CA VAL A 129 8.89 -3.39 -0.19
C VAL A 129 7.52 -3.67 -0.81
N GLY A 130 6.63 -2.68 -0.77
CA GLY A 130 5.21 -2.82 -1.09
C GLY A 130 4.35 -3.41 0.04
N SER A 131 4.95 -3.75 1.19
CA SER A 131 4.19 -4.12 2.38
C SER A 131 3.66 -2.88 3.11
N PRO A 132 2.43 -2.96 3.67
CA PRO A 132 1.94 -1.92 4.55
C PRO A 132 2.81 -1.85 5.81
N VAL A 133 2.90 -0.65 6.35
CA VAL A 133 3.40 -0.36 7.69
C VAL A 133 2.18 -0.27 8.58
N ASP A 134 1.94 -1.31 9.37
CA ASP A 134 0.83 -1.37 10.30
C ASP A 134 1.26 -0.77 11.65
N ARG A 135 0.40 0.02 12.28
CA ARG A 135 0.54 0.37 13.70
C ARG A 135 0.64 -0.92 14.50
N GLU A 136 1.64 -1.03 15.38
CA GLU A 136 1.68 -2.15 16.30
C GLU A 136 0.60 -1.92 17.37
N GLU A 137 -0.50 -2.65 17.21
CA GLU A 137 -1.63 -2.59 18.11
C GLU A 137 -1.55 -3.73 19.14
N LEU A 138 -1.63 -3.37 20.42
CA LEU A 138 -1.62 -4.28 21.55
C LEU A 138 -3.02 -4.73 21.93
N ASP A 139 -4.02 -3.86 21.71
CA ASP A 139 -5.43 -4.18 21.93
C ASP A 139 -5.99 -4.92 20.72
N PRO A 140 -6.28 -6.22 20.85
CA PRO A 140 -6.63 -7.00 19.70
C PRO A 140 -8.10 -6.79 19.25
N ASP A 141 -8.86 -5.97 19.98
CA ASP A 141 -10.21 -5.52 19.64
C ASP A 141 -10.19 -4.21 18.85
N ARG A 142 -9.04 -3.52 18.80
CA ARG A 142 -8.85 -2.36 17.92
C ARG A 142 -8.59 -2.80 16.48
N PRO A 143 -9.16 -2.07 15.50
CA PRO A 143 -8.96 -2.42 14.10
C PRO A 143 -7.53 -2.11 13.66
N SER A 144 -6.99 -2.91 12.72
CA SER A 144 -5.67 -2.66 12.15
C SER A 144 -5.63 -1.31 11.43
N VAL A 145 -4.62 -0.50 11.74
CA VAL A 145 -4.38 0.82 11.16
C VAL A 145 -3.09 0.78 10.34
N VAL A 146 -3.17 1.23 9.08
CA VAL A 146 -2.02 1.35 8.18
C VAL A 146 -1.52 2.79 8.22
N LEU A 147 -0.24 2.93 8.54
CA LEU A 147 0.46 4.21 8.62
C LEU A 147 1.11 4.61 7.29
N GLY A 148 1.43 3.62 6.44
CA GLY A 148 2.07 3.86 5.16
C GLY A 148 2.41 2.59 4.40
N LEU A 149 3.24 2.73 3.37
CA LEU A 149 3.70 1.64 2.52
C LEU A 149 5.22 1.65 2.42
N ILE A 150 5.90 0.54 2.70
CA ILE A 150 7.35 0.46 2.50
C ILE A 150 7.67 0.66 1.00
N VAL A 151 8.52 1.65 0.71
CA VAL A 151 8.97 2.01 -0.65
C VAL A 151 10.47 1.79 -0.78
N ALA A 152 11.01 1.95 -2.00
CA ALA A 152 12.45 1.89 -2.20
C ALA A 152 13.14 3.03 -1.45
N ARG A 153 14.36 2.77 -1.00
CA ARG A 153 15.25 3.80 -0.46
C ARG A 153 15.59 4.82 -1.56
N PRO A 154 15.44 6.14 -1.33
CA PRO A 154 15.88 7.16 -2.28
C PRO A 154 17.38 7.06 -2.57
N ALA A 155 17.79 7.29 -3.82
CA ALA A 155 19.20 7.22 -4.20
C ALA A 155 20.05 8.30 -3.50
N ALA A 156 19.48 9.48 -3.26
CA ALA A 156 20.18 10.66 -2.73
C ALA A 156 20.03 10.85 -1.20
N THR A 157 19.66 9.80 -0.44
CA THR A 157 19.40 9.94 1.00
C THR A 157 20.64 9.66 1.88
N GLU A 158 20.89 10.55 2.84
CA GLU A 158 21.93 10.42 3.86
C GLU A 158 21.48 9.61 5.09
N ALA A 159 20.24 9.12 5.12
CA ALA A 159 19.73 8.39 6.28
C ALA A 159 20.58 7.14 6.61
N PRO A 160 20.63 6.67 7.86
CA PRO A 160 21.35 5.44 8.20
C PRO A 160 20.89 4.21 7.38
N GLN A 161 21.77 3.22 7.15
CA GLN A 161 21.47 2.05 6.30
C GLN A 161 20.37 1.14 6.88
N ASP A 162 20.19 1.17 8.19
CA ASP A 162 19.16 0.43 8.95
C ASP A 162 17.79 1.15 8.98
N THR A 163 17.66 2.27 8.25
CA THR A 163 16.38 2.99 8.12
C THR A 163 15.61 2.58 6.88
N LEU A 164 14.29 2.52 7.04
CA LEU A 164 13.33 2.24 5.99
C LEU A 164 12.50 3.48 5.69
N PHE A 165 11.98 3.51 4.47
CA PHE A 165 11.16 4.61 3.98
C PHE A 165 9.77 4.08 3.73
N ALA A 166 8.77 4.79 4.23
CA ALA A 166 7.38 4.48 3.97
C ALA A 166 6.64 5.65 3.32
N GLY A 167 6.09 5.42 2.14
CA GLY A 167 5.22 6.38 1.46
C GLY A 167 3.99 6.65 2.32
N VAL A 168 3.63 7.93 2.44
CA VAL A 168 2.47 8.38 3.22
C VAL A 168 1.20 8.14 2.41
N ILE A 169 0.13 7.69 3.07
CA ILE A 169 -1.16 7.44 2.41
C ILE A 169 -1.77 8.73 1.85
N ASP A 170 -1.56 9.85 2.54
CA ASP A 170 -2.01 11.18 2.10
C ASP A 170 -1.40 11.57 0.75
N GLU A 171 -0.12 11.25 0.52
CA GLU A 171 0.51 11.48 -0.77
C GLU A 171 -0.12 10.61 -1.86
N ALA A 172 -0.47 9.37 -1.55
CA ALA A 172 -1.14 8.49 -2.50
C ALA A 172 -2.51 9.04 -2.90
N VAL A 173 -3.30 9.52 -1.94
CA VAL A 173 -4.62 10.07 -2.23
C VAL A 173 -4.55 11.41 -2.94
N ARG A 174 -3.56 12.25 -2.63
CA ARG A 174 -3.31 13.50 -3.34
C ARG A 174 -2.92 13.28 -4.80
N ARG A 175 -2.15 12.22 -5.07
CA ARG A 175 -1.58 11.92 -6.40
C ARG A 175 -2.51 11.11 -7.29
N PHE A 176 -3.31 10.23 -6.71
CA PHE A 176 -4.21 9.36 -7.48
C PHE A 176 -5.64 9.90 -7.45
N ASP A 177 -6.06 10.52 -8.56
CA ASP A 177 -7.38 11.13 -8.75
C ASP A 177 -8.57 10.17 -8.50
N SER A 178 -8.31 8.86 -8.51
CA SER A 178 -9.32 7.82 -8.25
C SER A 178 -9.85 7.79 -6.81
N PHE A 179 -9.28 8.58 -5.89
CA PHE A 179 -9.66 8.61 -4.48
C PHE A 179 -10.12 9.98 -4.00
N ARG A 180 -11.02 9.93 -3.01
CA ARG A 180 -11.37 11.06 -2.15
C ARG A 180 -11.40 10.56 -0.72
N PHE A 181 -10.78 11.28 0.22
CA PHE A 181 -11.02 11.01 1.63
C PHE A 181 -12.38 11.56 2.04
N ARG A 182 -13.09 10.82 2.90
CA ARG A 182 -14.02 11.46 3.81
C ARG A 182 -13.53 11.22 5.24
N PRO A 183 -13.38 12.27 6.06
CA PRO A 183 -13.28 12.07 7.50
C PRO A 183 -14.58 11.37 7.94
N GLU A 184 -14.44 10.22 8.61
CA GLU A 184 -15.62 9.56 9.18
C GLU A 184 -16.02 10.30 10.46
N PRO A 185 -17.29 10.66 10.65
CA PRO A 185 -17.78 11.10 11.95
C PRO A 185 -18.10 9.87 12.79
N ALA A 186 -17.09 9.08 13.15
CA ALA A 186 -17.20 8.06 14.19
C ALA A 186 -16.50 8.61 15.44
N ARG A 187 -17.10 8.40 16.62
CA ARG A 187 -16.57 8.88 17.90
C ARG A 187 -15.06 8.62 17.95
N PRO A 188 -14.21 9.66 18.08
CA PRO A 188 -12.78 9.46 18.20
C PRO A 188 -12.50 8.45 19.33
N LEU A 189 -11.72 7.40 19.04
CA LEU A 189 -11.22 6.49 20.08
C LEU A 189 -10.30 7.25 21.07
N SER A 190 -9.79 8.42 20.65
CA SER A 190 -9.16 9.48 21.45
C SER A 190 -9.18 10.82 20.69
N GLU A 191 -9.03 11.95 21.39
CA GLU A 191 -8.99 13.32 20.78
C GLU A 191 -7.90 13.49 19.70
N SER A 192 -6.97 12.55 19.58
CA SER A 192 -5.83 12.58 18.67
C SER A 192 -5.97 11.72 17.41
N GLU A 193 -6.92 10.79 17.36
CA GLU A 193 -7.04 9.82 16.26
C GLU A 193 -7.98 10.34 15.17
N ARG A 194 -7.47 10.46 13.93
CA ARG A 194 -8.27 10.76 12.74
C ARG A 194 -8.21 9.56 11.83
N ILE A 195 -9.20 8.67 11.97
CA ILE A 195 -9.35 7.53 11.05
C ILE A 195 -9.95 8.05 9.75
N TYR A 196 -9.21 7.89 8.65
CA TYR A 196 -9.69 8.24 7.33
C TYR A 196 -10.25 7.00 6.63
N THR A 197 -11.49 7.11 6.19
CA THR A 197 -12.04 6.16 5.21
C THR A 197 -11.79 6.73 3.81
N VAL A 198 -11.08 5.96 2.98
CA VAL A 198 -10.92 6.28 1.56
C VAL A 198 -12.22 5.92 0.85
N LEU A 199 -12.97 6.94 0.42
CA LEU A 199 -14.09 6.71 -0.46
C LEU A 199 -13.61 6.64 -1.90
N GLN A 200 -14.04 5.57 -2.56
CA GLN A 200 -13.87 5.45 -3.99
C GLN A 200 -14.89 6.34 -4.68
N ASP A 201 -14.47 7.06 -5.71
CA ASP A 201 -15.39 7.79 -6.58
C ASP A 201 -16.44 6.80 -7.15
N PRO A 202 -17.76 7.02 -6.95
CA PRO A 202 -18.81 6.18 -7.51
C PRO A 202 -18.70 5.99 -9.04
N GLN A 203 -18.17 6.97 -9.78
CA GLN A 203 -17.94 6.85 -11.21
C GLN A 203 -16.76 5.90 -11.51
N ALA A 204 -15.67 6.01 -10.74
CA ALA A 204 -14.55 5.07 -10.82
C ALA A 204 -14.99 3.64 -10.43
N GLU A 205 -15.90 3.48 -9.47
CA GLU A 205 -16.50 2.18 -9.11
C GLU A 205 -17.39 1.63 -10.23
N ALA A 206 -18.25 2.46 -10.82
CA ALA A 206 -19.13 2.04 -11.92
C ALA A 206 -18.33 1.65 -13.17
N ALA A 207 -17.28 2.40 -13.51
CA ALA A 207 -16.33 2.05 -14.57
C ALA A 207 -15.57 0.76 -14.22
N ALA A 208 -15.18 0.59 -12.95
CA ALA A 208 -14.47 -0.60 -12.51
C ALA A 208 -15.24 -1.89 -12.76
N ARG A 209 -16.57 -1.87 -12.55
CA ARG A 209 -17.47 -3.02 -12.72
C ARG A 209 -17.74 -3.41 -14.17
N LYS A 210 -17.54 -2.51 -15.13
CA LYS A 210 -17.92 -2.70 -16.55
C LYS A 210 -16.78 -3.26 -17.42
N ASP A 211 -15.56 -3.33 -16.90
CA ASP A 211 -14.36 -3.51 -17.70
C ASP A 211 -14.02 -5.01 -17.91
N HIS A 212 -14.47 -5.56 -19.04
CA HIS A 212 -14.23 -6.96 -19.46
C HIS A 212 -12.87 -7.18 -20.14
N THR A 213 -12.13 -6.11 -20.42
CA THR A 213 -10.98 -6.04 -21.33
C THR A 213 -9.73 -6.78 -20.80
N VAL A 214 -9.65 -7.01 -19.49
CA VAL A 214 -8.46 -7.56 -18.83
C VAL A 214 -8.34 -9.09 -18.96
N ARG A 215 -9.47 -9.82 -19.11
CA ARG A 215 -9.44 -11.29 -19.28
C ARG A 215 -8.75 -11.71 -20.58
N GLU A 216 -8.89 -10.93 -21.65
CA GLU A 216 -8.25 -11.22 -22.93
C GLU A 216 -6.77 -10.81 -22.95
N GLY A 217 -6.43 -9.69 -22.31
CA GLY A 217 -5.04 -9.25 -22.14
C GLY A 217 -4.18 -10.25 -21.35
N LEU A 218 -4.74 -10.86 -20.29
CA LEU A 218 -4.07 -11.87 -19.46
C LEU A 218 -3.76 -13.18 -20.21
N LYS A 219 -4.66 -13.65 -21.08
CA LYS A 219 -4.43 -14.86 -21.91
C LYS A 219 -3.31 -14.65 -22.92
N LYS A 220 -3.14 -13.43 -23.45
CA LYS A 220 -2.06 -13.08 -24.38
C LYS A 220 -0.71 -12.83 -23.69
N ALA A 221 -0.69 -12.43 -22.42
CA ALA A 221 0.50 -11.84 -21.78
C ALA A 221 1.45 -12.80 -21.04
N GLY A 222 1.10 -14.09 -20.84
CA GLY A 222 2.03 -15.07 -20.20
C GLY A 222 2.70 -14.55 -18.92
N VAL A 223 1.89 -14.03 -17.99
CA VAL A 223 2.27 -13.06 -16.93
C VAL A 223 3.46 -13.49 -16.04
N SER A 224 4.40 -12.58 -15.79
CA SER A 224 5.61 -12.76 -14.96
C SER A 224 5.65 -11.92 -13.65
N SER A 225 4.64 -11.08 -13.37
CA SER A 225 4.66 -10.13 -12.24
C SER A 225 3.47 -10.32 -11.27
N TYR A 226 3.76 -10.34 -9.97
CA TYR A 226 2.79 -10.61 -8.90
C TYR A 226 2.81 -9.49 -7.85
N VAL A 227 1.63 -9.05 -7.40
CA VAL A 227 1.47 -8.12 -6.26
C VAL A 227 0.82 -8.88 -5.10
N ASN A 228 1.49 -8.97 -3.96
CA ASN A 228 1.05 -9.80 -2.85
C ASN A 228 0.32 -8.98 -1.77
N LEU A 229 -0.89 -9.40 -1.40
CA LEU A 229 -1.71 -8.79 -0.36
C LEU A 229 -1.90 -9.77 0.82
N ARG A 230 -1.51 -9.37 2.04
CA ARG A 230 -1.80 -10.08 3.31
C ARG A 230 -2.85 -9.30 4.12
N TRP A 231 -3.74 -10.03 4.79
CA TRP A 231 -4.74 -9.57 5.77
C TRP A 231 -4.60 -10.42 7.04
N ASN A 232 -4.83 -9.81 8.21
CA ASN A 232 -5.11 -10.52 9.44
C ASN A 232 -6.63 -10.72 9.53
N HIS A 233 -7.07 -11.97 9.67
CA HIS A 233 -8.45 -12.31 9.97
C HIS A 233 -8.66 -12.17 11.47
N ARG A 234 -9.76 -11.54 11.89
CA ARG A 234 -10.51 -12.06 13.04
C ARG A 234 -11.92 -12.42 12.57
N PRO A 235 -12.52 -13.48 13.14
CA PRO A 235 -13.88 -13.91 12.85
C PRO A 235 -14.92 -12.88 13.28
#